data_AF-M2T6N6-F1
#
_entry.id   AF-M2T6N6-F1
#
_cell.length_a   1.000
_cell.length_b   1.000
_cell.length_c   1.000
_cell.angle_alpha   90.00
_cell.angle_beta   90.00
_cell.angle_gamma   90.00
#
_symmetry.space_group_name_H-M   'P 1'
#
loop_
_entity.id
_entity.type
_entity.pdbx_description
1 polymer ?
#
loop_
_entity_poly.entity_id
_entity_poly.type
_entity_poly.pdbx_seq_one_letter_code
_entity_poly.pdbx_strand_id
1 'polypeptide(L)'
;MASGIVVATCPQGGTGNVNAGRLTGPIFKTFPNIRMAVLVGIGGGIPREEIPDEALDDIHLGDVVMGWPGDDGPACVYHERGRAKVDGRFDMARTMRNPDWRLTQALSVLASDHEIGKTTFEV
;
A
#
# COMPACT_ATOMS: atom_id res chain seq x y z
N MET A 1 -22.67 16.78 0.62
CA MET A 1 -21.89 16.34 1.80
C MET A 1 -20.47 16.82 1.59
N ALA A 2 -19.87 17.52 2.56
CA ALA A 2 -18.50 18.01 2.43
C ALA A 2 -17.52 16.84 2.53
N SER A 3 -16.70 16.64 1.49
CA SER A 3 -15.59 15.70 1.52
C SER A 3 -14.41 16.39 2.20
N GLY A 4 -14.05 15.95 3.40
CA GLY A 4 -12.87 16.43 4.12
C GLY A 4 -11.72 15.45 3.96
N ILE A 5 -10.52 15.97 3.70
CA ILE A 5 -9.28 15.19 3.69
C ILE A 5 -8.51 15.57 4.96
N VAL A 6 -8.09 14.56 5.73
CA VAL A 6 -7.22 14.74 6.89
C VAL A 6 -5.85 14.18 6.54
N VAL A 7 -4.83 15.03 6.57
CA VAL A 7 -3.43 14.62 6.37
C VAL A 7 -2.73 14.70 7.72
N ALA A 8 -2.03 13.62 8.07
CA ALA A 8 -1.28 13.55 9.30
C ALA A 8 0.08 12.92 9.04
N THR A 9 1.12 13.49 9.62
CA THR A 9 2.49 13.03 9.50
C THR A 9 2.99 12.56 10.86
N CYS A 10 3.88 11.58 10.86
CA CYS A 10 4.57 11.23 12.10
C CYS A 10 5.47 12.39 12.55
N PRO A 11 5.70 12.55 13.87
CA PRO A 11 6.68 13.50 14.37
C PRO A 11 8.06 13.26 13.75
N GLN A 12 8.90 14.29 13.70
CA GLN A 12 10.28 14.17 13.23
C GLN A 12 11.01 13.05 13.98
N GLY A 13 11.69 12.16 13.24
CA GLY A 13 12.36 10.98 13.80
C GLY A 13 11.43 9.80 14.14
N GLY A 14 10.11 9.96 14.03
CA GLY A 14 9.11 8.94 14.28
C GLY A 14 8.72 8.15 13.03
N THR A 15 9.66 7.68 12.22
CA THR A 15 9.35 6.93 10.99
C THR A 15 8.94 5.48 11.27
N GLY A 16 8.37 4.82 10.27
CA GLY A 16 8.05 3.39 10.30
C GLY A 16 6.64 3.03 10.78
N ASN A 17 6.27 1.77 10.54
CA ASN A 17 4.91 1.25 10.72
C ASN A 17 4.37 1.39 12.15
N VAL A 18 5.25 1.28 13.16
CA VAL A 18 4.85 1.40 14.58
C VAL A 18 4.39 2.81 14.90
N ASN A 19 5.14 3.82 14.45
CA ASN A 19 4.81 5.23 14.71
C ASN A 19 3.61 5.68 13.89
N ALA A 20 3.52 5.25 12.63
CA ALA A 20 2.32 5.46 11.81
C ALA A 20 1.08 4.85 12.47
N GLY A 21 1.17 3.60 12.96
CA GLY A 21 0.09 2.94 13.69
C GLY A 21 -0.29 3.60 15.01
N ARG A 22 0.65 4.28 15.69
CA ARG A 22 0.34 5.08 16.89
C ARG A 22 -0.49 6.32 16.57
N LEU A 23 -0.30 6.90 15.39
CA LEU A 23 -1.00 8.11 14.95
C LEU A 23 -2.44 7.82 14.48
N THR A 24 -2.70 6.64 13.92
CA THR A 24 -4.03 6.30 13.38
C THR A 24 -5.12 6.28 14.45
N GLY A 25 -4.83 5.77 15.65
CA GLY A 25 -5.80 5.68 16.75
C GLY A 25 -6.40 7.04 17.13
N PRO A 26 -5.59 8.06 17.45
CA PRO A 26 -6.06 9.43 17.67
C PRO A 26 -6.83 10.02 16.48
N ILE A 27 -6.36 9.83 15.24
CA ILE A 27 -7.03 10.37 14.04
C ILE A 27 -8.46 9.86 13.94
N PHE A 28 -8.68 8.55 14.05
CA PHE A 28 -10.03 7.97 13.98
C PHE A 28 -10.94 8.40 15.14
N LYS A 29 -10.37 8.75 16.30
CA LYS A 29 -11.12 9.31 17.43
C LYS A 29 -11.51 10.77 17.19
N THR A 30 -10.60 11.59 16.69
CA THR A 30 -10.84 13.01 16.42
C THR A 30 -11.76 13.23 15.22
N PHE A 31 -11.67 12.39 14.21
CA PHE A 31 -12.43 12.49 12.96
C PHE A 31 -13.27 11.22 12.74
N PRO A 32 -14.39 11.06 13.48
CA PRO A 32 -15.19 9.84 13.46
C PRO A 32 -15.87 9.55 12.10
N ASN A 33 -15.92 10.55 11.21
CA ASN A 33 -16.50 10.42 9.88
C ASN A 33 -15.53 9.88 8.82
N ILE A 34 -14.26 9.61 9.16
CA ILE A 34 -13.30 9.00 8.24
C ILE A 34 -13.78 7.58 7.89
N ARG A 35 -13.94 7.31 6.59
CA ARG A 35 -14.40 6.00 6.08
C ARG A 35 -13.28 5.13 5.51
N MET A 36 -12.17 5.76 5.16
CA MET A 36 -11.01 5.11 4.56
C MET A 36 -9.75 5.87 4.95
N ALA A 37 -8.63 5.17 5.04
CA ALA A 37 -7.33 5.75 5.28
C ALA A 37 -6.31 5.07 4.36
N VAL A 38 -5.39 5.85 3.82
CA VAL A 38 -4.28 5.38 3.00
C VAL A 38 -3.00 5.75 3.73
N LEU A 39 -2.07 4.79 3.83
CA LEU A 39 -0.72 5.05 4.31
C LEU A 39 0.16 5.34 3.09
N VAL A 40 0.75 6.53 3.06
CA VAL A 40 1.68 6.95 1.99
C VAL A 40 3.07 7.06 2.58
N GLY A 41 4.05 6.51 1.88
CA GLY A 41 5.45 6.55 2.28
C GLY A 41 6.37 6.21 1.11
N ILE A 42 7.66 6.49 1.30
CA ILE A 42 8.69 6.07 0.37
C ILE A 42 9.16 4.66 0.71
N GLY A 43 9.53 3.89 -0.32
CA GLY A 43 10.10 2.56 -0.19
C GLY A 43 11.34 2.41 -1.06
N GLY A 44 12.12 1.35 -0.82
CA GLY A 44 13.14 0.89 -1.76
C GLY A 44 12.52 -0.13 -2.72
N GLY A 45 12.96 -0.09 -3.99
CA GLY A 45 12.63 -1.10 -5.00
C GLY A 45 13.83 -1.99 -5.29
N ILE A 46 13.57 -3.21 -5.77
CA ILE A 46 14.58 -4.11 -6.32
C ILE A 46 14.23 -4.25 -7.81
N PRO A 47 14.87 -3.47 -8.71
CA PRO A 47 14.61 -3.59 -10.14
C PRO A 47 15.07 -4.96 -10.65
N ARG A 48 14.47 -5.43 -11.74
CA ARG A 48 14.94 -6.62 -12.44
C ARG A 48 16.21 -6.31 -13.23
N GLU A 49 17.04 -7.34 -13.42
CA GLU A 49 18.27 -7.20 -14.21
C GLU A 49 17.98 -7.04 -15.71
N GLU A 50 16.93 -7.69 -16.20
CA GLU A 50 16.45 -7.61 -17.57
C GLU A 50 15.15 -6.81 -17.62
N ILE A 51 15.00 -5.92 -18.61
CA ILE A 51 13.78 -5.14 -18.82
C ILE A 51 12.68 -6.11 -19.28
N PRO A 52 11.63 -6.32 -18.47
CA PRO A 52 10.56 -7.23 -18.82
C PRO A 52 9.65 -6.62 -19.90
N ASP A 53 8.95 -7.50 -20.62
CA ASP A 53 7.95 -7.10 -21.63
C ASP A 53 6.75 -6.36 -20.99
N GLU A 54 6.45 -6.67 -19.72
CA GLU A 54 5.38 -6.04 -18.94
C GLU A 54 5.95 -5.04 -17.93
N ALA A 55 5.53 -3.78 -18.01
CA ALA A 55 6.02 -2.73 -17.10
C ALA A 55 5.72 -3.00 -15.61
N LEU A 56 4.70 -3.82 -15.31
CA LEU A 56 4.35 -4.21 -13.94
C LEU A 56 5.33 -5.20 -13.31
N ASP A 57 6.21 -5.82 -14.12
CA ASP A 57 7.20 -6.79 -13.66
C ASP A 57 8.50 -6.13 -13.18
N ASP A 58 8.66 -4.82 -13.36
CA ASP A 58 9.85 -4.07 -12.94
C ASP A 58 9.47 -2.87 -12.06
N ILE A 59 10.43 -2.34 -11.32
CA ILE A 59 10.24 -1.18 -10.45
C ILE A 59 11.38 -0.19 -10.59
N HIS A 60 11.05 1.06 -10.93
CA HIS A 60 11.99 2.13 -11.16
C HIS A 60 11.84 3.27 -10.16
N LEU A 61 12.90 4.10 -10.05
CA LEU A 61 12.84 5.31 -9.23
C LEU A 61 11.80 6.27 -9.79
N GLY A 62 10.84 6.65 -8.95
CA GLY A 62 9.72 7.53 -9.32
C GLY A 62 8.39 6.80 -9.45
N ASP A 63 8.40 5.47 -9.49
CA ASP A 63 7.18 4.68 -9.55
C ASP A 63 6.37 4.80 -8.25
N VAL A 64 5.05 4.93 -8.41
CA VAL A 64 4.09 4.89 -7.31
C VAL A 64 3.45 3.52 -7.29
N VAL A 65 3.85 2.70 -6.32
CA VAL A 65 3.33 1.34 -6.18
C VAL A 65 2.13 1.34 -5.24
N MET A 66 1.03 0.73 -5.68
CA MET A 66 -0.12 0.42 -4.84
C MET A 66 -0.32 -1.09 -4.81
N GLY A 67 -0.37 -1.66 -3.60
CA GLY A 67 -0.66 -3.08 -3.43
C GLY A 67 -2.11 -3.41 -3.82
N TRP A 68 -2.28 -4.38 -4.72
CA TRP A 68 -3.57 -4.90 -5.14
C TRP A 68 -3.78 -6.32 -4.60
N PRO A 69 -4.80 -6.58 -3.76
CA PRO A 69 -5.10 -7.94 -3.32
C PRO A 69 -5.80 -8.70 -4.45
N GLY A 70 -5.24 -9.83 -4.88
CA GLY A 70 -5.78 -10.65 -5.98
C GLY A 70 -5.85 -12.14 -5.61
N ASP A 71 -6.19 -12.96 -6.58
CA ASP A 71 -6.26 -14.42 -6.40
C ASP A 71 -4.88 -15.02 -6.08
N ASP A 72 -3.81 -14.35 -6.54
CA ASP A 72 -2.42 -14.79 -6.36
C ASP A 72 -1.81 -14.37 -5.00
N GLY A 73 -2.55 -13.63 -4.17
CA GLY A 73 -2.11 -13.33 -2.82
C GLY A 73 -2.48 -11.96 -2.25
N PRO A 74 -1.93 -11.63 -1.07
CA PRO A 74 -2.20 -10.36 -0.39
C PRO A 74 -1.50 -9.18 -1.10
N ALA A 75 -2.09 -8.00 -0.96
CA ALA A 75 -1.51 -6.75 -1.46
C ALA A 75 -0.13 -6.40 -0.85
N CYS A 76 0.18 -6.92 0.35
CA CYS A 76 1.40 -6.62 1.07
C CYS A 76 1.80 -7.80 1.97
N VAL A 77 3.09 -8.16 1.90
CA VAL A 77 3.71 -9.26 2.65
C VAL A 77 4.83 -8.70 3.53
N TYR A 78 4.85 -9.08 4.82
CA TYR A 78 5.91 -8.67 5.74
C TYR A 78 7.09 -9.65 5.70
N HIS A 79 8.08 -9.39 4.85
CA HIS A 79 9.26 -10.26 4.68
C HIS A 79 10.02 -10.55 5.97
N GLU A 80 10.13 -9.59 6.90
CA GLU A 80 10.87 -9.76 8.17
C GLU A 80 10.13 -10.60 9.22
N ARG A 81 8.88 -11.01 8.96
CA ARG A 81 8.03 -11.75 9.91
C ARG A 81 7.80 -13.20 9.51
N GLY A 82 8.79 -13.83 8.89
CA GLY A 82 8.73 -15.27 8.65
C GLY A 82 8.88 -16.08 9.94
N ARG A 83 8.31 -17.29 9.93
CA ARG A 83 8.47 -18.25 11.04
C ARG A 83 9.21 -19.47 10.52
N ALA A 84 10.34 -19.80 11.13
CA ALA A 84 10.96 -21.10 10.94
C ALA A 84 10.09 -22.16 11.64
N LYS A 85 9.65 -23.15 10.88
CA LYS A 85 8.98 -24.35 11.38
C LYS A 85 10.01 -25.39 11.81
N VAL A 86 9.60 -26.30 12.69
CA VAL A 86 10.44 -27.39 13.23
C VAL A 86 10.94 -28.34 12.14
N ASP A 87 10.22 -28.43 11.02
CA ASP A 87 10.57 -29.23 9.83
C ASP A 87 11.55 -28.53 8.88
N GLY A 88 12.12 -27.39 9.28
CA GLY A 88 13.06 -26.61 8.47
C GLY A 88 12.39 -25.75 7.39
N ARG A 89 11.05 -25.76 7.29
CA ARG A 89 10.33 -24.87 6.38
C ARG A 89 10.27 -23.45 6.93
N PHE A 90 10.42 -22.46 6.06
CA PHE A 90 10.22 -21.06 6.42
C PHE A 90 8.85 -20.62 5.92
N ASP A 91 7.92 -20.39 6.83
CA ASP A 91 6.64 -19.78 6.48
C ASP A 91 6.87 -18.27 6.32
N MET A 92 6.90 -17.83 5.07
CA MET A 92 6.98 -16.42 4.76
C MET A 92 5.65 -15.73 5.10
N ALA A 93 5.71 -15.02 6.23
CA ALA A 93 4.95 -13.82 6.58
C ALA A 93 3.46 -13.89 6.94
N ARG A 94 3.13 -13.10 7.97
CA ARG A 94 1.79 -12.53 8.17
C ARG A 94 1.50 -11.55 7.04
N THR A 95 0.30 -11.62 6.49
CA THR A 95 -0.21 -10.69 5.49
C THR A 95 -0.89 -9.49 6.16
N MET A 96 -0.98 -8.36 5.47
CA MET A 96 -1.89 -7.31 5.89
C MET A 96 -3.34 -7.74 5.60
N ARG A 97 -4.29 -7.36 6.47
CA ARG A 97 -5.71 -7.60 6.16
C ARG A 97 -6.05 -6.84 4.88
N ASN A 98 -6.82 -7.48 4.00
CA ASN A 98 -7.30 -6.82 2.79
C ASN A 98 -8.08 -5.54 3.13
N PRO A 99 -7.93 -4.48 2.32
CA PRO A 99 -8.69 -3.25 2.47
C PRO A 99 -10.20 -3.50 2.30
N ASP A 100 -11.00 -2.54 2.77
CA ASP A 100 -12.46 -2.55 2.52
C ASP A 100 -12.74 -2.53 1.01
N TRP A 101 -13.77 -3.25 0.58
CA TRP A 101 -14.13 -3.41 -0.83
C TRP A 101 -14.26 -2.08 -1.60
N ARG A 102 -14.62 -0.99 -0.92
CA ARG A 102 -14.70 0.35 -1.52
C ARG A 102 -13.35 0.83 -2.06
N LEU A 103 -12.26 0.53 -1.36
CA LEU A 103 -10.91 0.87 -1.81
C LEU A 103 -10.49 -0.01 -3.00
N THR A 104 -10.83 -1.30 -2.96
CA THR A 104 -10.57 -2.21 -4.09
C THR A 104 -11.34 -1.79 -5.34
N GLN A 105 -12.59 -1.34 -5.21
CA GLN A 105 -13.35 -0.79 -6.32
C GLN A 105 -12.76 0.51 -6.87
N ALA A 106 -12.37 1.43 -5.99
CA ALA A 106 -11.72 2.67 -6.42
C ALA A 106 -10.43 2.39 -7.18
N LEU A 107 -9.67 1.38 -6.75
CA LEU A 107 -8.47 0.93 -7.43
C LEU A 107 -8.78 0.29 -8.80
N SER A 108 -9.89 -0.43 -8.94
CA SER A 108 -10.35 -0.95 -10.24
C SER A 108 -10.71 0.15 -11.23
N VAL A 109 -11.36 1.23 -10.75
CA VAL A 109 -11.62 2.41 -11.58
C VAL A 109 -10.29 3.07 -11.99
N LEU A 110 -9.36 3.24 -11.04
CA LEU A 110 -8.06 3.86 -11.31
C LEU A 110 -7.25 3.07 -12.36
N ALA A 111 -7.21 1.74 -12.24
CA ALA A 111 -6.52 0.88 -13.22
C ALA A 111 -7.17 0.97 -14.61
N SER A 112 -8.51 0.91 -14.67
CA SER A 112 -9.22 1.06 -15.94
C SER A 112 -8.99 2.43 -16.59
N ASP A 113 -9.01 3.51 -15.80
CA ASP A 113 -8.72 4.86 -16.29
C ASP A 113 -7.27 5.00 -16.76
N HIS A 114 -6.33 4.27 -16.17
CA HIS A 114 -4.95 4.19 -16.63
C HIS A 114 -4.81 3.47 -17.97
N GLU A 115 -5.43 2.29 -18.11
CA GLU A 115 -5.43 1.52 -19.37
C GLU A 115 -5.98 2.31 -20.56
N ILE A 116 -7.01 3.13 -20.32
CA ILE A 116 -7.65 3.95 -21.37
C ILE A 116 -7.08 5.37 -21.48
N GLY A 117 -5.97 5.67 -20.80
CA GLY A 117 -5.24 6.93 -20.90
C GLY A 117 -5.97 8.16 -20.32
N LYS A 118 -6.94 7.96 -19.41
CA LYS A 118 -7.67 9.05 -18.73
C LYS A 118 -6.95 9.59 -17.50
N THR A 119 -5.97 8.88 -16.95
CA THR A 119 -5.18 9.36 -15.81
C THR A 119 -4.16 10.40 -16.27
N THR A 120 -4.61 11.64 -16.46
CA THR A 120 -3.72 12.79 -16.62
C THR A 120 -3.45 13.43 -15.26
N PHE A 121 -2.18 13.44 -14.85
CA PHE A 121 -1.71 14.25 -13.73
C PHE A 121 -1.16 15.56 -14.29
N GLU A 122 -1.93 16.64 -14.17
CA GLU A 122 -1.39 17.97 -14.39
C GLU A 122 -0.44 18.29 -13.22
N VAL A 123 0.81 18.61 -13.55
CA VAL A 123 1.87 19.00 -12.59
C VAL A 123 1.98 20.51 -12.55
#